data_AF-A0A147B9H7-F1
#
_entry.id   AF-A0A147B9H7-F1
#
_cell.length_a   1.000
_cell.length_b   1.000
_cell.length_c   1.000
_cell.angle_alpha   90.00
_cell.angle_beta   90.00
_cell.angle_gamma   90.00
#
_symmetry.space_group_name_H-M   'P 1'
#
loop_
_entity.id
_entity.type
_entity.pdbx_description
1 polymer ?
#
loop_
_entity_poly.entity_id
_entity_poly.type
_entity_poly.pdbx_seq_one_letter_code
_entity_poly.pdbx_strand_id
1 'polypeptide(L)'
;CSPPVKQRNDSLYIVRGEDINDIPTSYAVNGLQAHEFPVIGTYVDTRIVPGFRYIVRVNRTQRVLFDGKALRLDSIGRGYGKRLTFEPTGSSLNDNDNYFYSDTIAQGFGFSPIAIEVGDRFKVRHVKSEELCGELVCSEIARPQEELSSTADRARRIEKEVRVNFYAKFQSVSNRLLDKQLPWNKVRVVGTAVVVKESKANVAVLDRIVVEDCALAGYELVPSSRGDCEE
;
A
#
# COMPACT_ATOMS: atom_id res chain seq x y z
N CYS A 1 -14.41 -7.59 -34.54
CA CYS A 1 -14.76 -6.51 -33.60
C CYS A 1 -13.59 -6.29 -32.65
N SER A 2 -12.84 -5.21 -32.83
CA SER A 2 -11.74 -4.85 -31.93
C SER A 2 -12.31 -4.47 -30.56
N PRO A 3 -11.67 -4.86 -29.44
CA PRO A 3 -12.14 -4.48 -28.12
C PRO A 3 -12.01 -2.97 -27.93
N PRO A 4 -12.87 -2.33 -27.11
CA PRO A 4 -12.80 -0.90 -26.88
C PRO A 4 -11.48 -0.56 -26.19
N VAL A 5 -10.73 0.36 -26.79
CA VAL A 5 -9.56 0.98 -26.19
C VAL A 5 -10.04 1.67 -24.91
N LYS A 6 -9.70 1.12 -23.74
CA LYS A 6 -9.90 1.79 -22.45
C LYS A 6 -9.26 3.17 -22.56
N GLN A 7 -10.04 4.23 -22.38
CA GLN A 7 -9.54 5.60 -22.35
C GLN A 7 -8.37 5.65 -21.37
N ARG A 8 -7.15 5.83 -21.89
CA ARG A 8 -6.00 6.13 -21.05
C ARG A 8 -6.24 7.52 -20.49
N ASN A 9 -6.34 7.63 -19.17
CA ASN A 9 -6.15 8.92 -18.50
C ASN A 9 -4.70 9.35 -18.77
N ASP A 10 -4.49 10.04 -19.89
CA ASP A 10 -3.21 10.66 -20.25
C ASP A 10 -3.12 12.06 -19.59
N SER A 11 -3.52 12.15 -18.33
CA SER A 11 -3.33 13.37 -17.53
C SER A 11 -1.83 13.68 -17.48
N LEU A 12 -1.47 14.89 -17.91
CA LEU A 12 -0.12 15.40 -17.85
C LEU A 12 0.07 16.09 -16.49
N TYR A 13 1.03 15.61 -15.72
CA TYR A 13 1.42 16.17 -14.43
C TYR A 13 2.77 16.85 -14.58
N ILE A 14 2.87 18.11 -14.17
CA ILE A 14 4.16 18.79 -14.06
C ILE A 14 4.59 18.69 -12.61
N VAL A 15 5.74 18.05 -12.38
CA VAL A 15 6.33 17.89 -11.05
C VAL A 15 7.68 18.57 -11.01
N ARG A 16 7.99 19.25 -9.90
CA ARG A 16 9.22 20.03 -9.77
C ARG A 16 9.96 19.68 -8.50
N GLY A 17 11.29 19.59 -8.59
CA GLY A 17 12.11 19.30 -7.42
C GLY A 17 12.01 20.38 -6.34
N GLU A 18 11.79 21.64 -6.73
CA GLU A 18 11.58 22.75 -5.78
C GLU A 18 10.36 22.55 -4.88
N ASP A 19 9.29 21.90 -5.38
CA ASP A 19 8.05 21.64 -4.63
C ASP A 19 8.29 20.66 -3.46
N ILE A 20 9.40 19.92 -3.50
CA ILE A 20 9.78 18.93 -2.48
C ILE A 20 11.09 19.33 -1.76
N ASN A 21 11.51 20.59 -1.90
CA ASN A 21 12.77 21.13 -1.36
C ASN A 21 14.03 20.39 -1.86
N ASP A 22 14.02 19.95 -3.11
CA ASP A 22 15.14 19.33 -3.82
C ASP A 22 15.65 20.23 -4.96
N ILE A 23 16.56 19.73 -5.79
CA ILE A 23 17.15 20.44 -6.92
C ILE A 23 16.06 20.94 -7.89
N PRO A 24 16.08 22.22 -8.33
CA PRO A 24 15.00 22.86 -9.09
C PRO A 24 14.92 22.39 -10.55
N THR A 25 14.60 21.12 -10.74
CA THR A 25 14.29 20.52 -12.04
C THR A 25 12.77 20.43 -12.24
N SER A 26 12.33 20.26 -13.49
CA SER A 26 10.91 20.13 -13.84
C SER A 26 10.73 18.97 -14.81
N TYR A 27 9.74 18.12 -14.55
CA TYR A 27 9.44 16.95 -15.38
C TYR A 27 7.96 16.92 -15.76
N ALA A 28 7.69 16.52 -16.99
CA ALA A 28 6.36 16.22 -17.49
C ALA A 28 6.08 14.71 -17.36
N VAL A 29 5.26 14.34 -16.38
CA VAL A 29 4.88 12.96 -16.09
C VAL A 29 3.49 12.66 -16.63
N ASN A 30 3.27 11.46 -17.14
CA ASN A 30 2.00 11.06 -17.75
C ASN A 30 1.82 9.54 -17.65
N GLY A 31 0.58 9.08 -17.84
CA GLY A 31 0.25 7.66 -17.76
C GLY A 31 0.40 7.06 -16.35
N LEU A 32 0.27 7.90 -15.31
CA LEU A 32 0.06 7.47 -13.92
C LEU A 32 -1.39 6.98 -13.76
N GLN A 33 -1.57 5.98 -12.90
CA GLN A 33 -2.90 5.63 -12.39
C GLN A 33 -3.28 6.58 -11.25
N ALA A 34 -4.58 6.73 -10.99
CA ALA A 34 -5.09 7.66 -9.98
C ALA A 34 -4.56 7.40 -8.55
N HIS A 35 -4.18 6.16 -8.25
CA HIS A 35 -3.65 5.73 -6.95
C HIS A 35 -2.11 5.78 -6.86
N GLU A 36 -1.42 6.14 -7.94
CA GLU A 36 0.04 6.09 -8.01
C GLU A 36 0.71 7.43 -7.74
N PHE A 37 1.92 7.36 -7.19
CA PHE A 37 2.77 8.52 -6.94
C PHE A 37 3.94 8.58 -7.93
N PRO A 38 4.26 9.76 -8.49
CA PRO A 38 5.35 9.91 -9.45
C PRO A 38 6.75 9.80 -8.84
N VAL A 39 7.63 9.12 -9.57
CA VAL A 39 9.09 9.16 -9.37
C VAL A 39 9.78 9.35 -10.71
N ILE A 40 10.59 10.41 -10.85
CA ILE A 40 11.33 10.72 -12.09
C ILE A 40 12.51 11.66 -11.82
N GLY A 41 13.69 11.33 -12.32
CA GLY A 41 14.87 12.18 -12.19
C GLY A 41 15.16 12.50 -10.72
N THR A 42 15.23 13.79 -10.36
CA THR A 42 15.40 14.19 -8.95
C THR A 42 14.10 14.17 -8.14
N TYR A 43 12.94 14.06 -8.78
CA TYR A 43 11.64 14.14 -8.13
C TYR A 43 11.18 12.78 -7.60
N VAL A 44 10.89 12.72 -6.30
CA VAL A 44 10.21 11.61 -5.64
C VAL A 44 9.06 12.21 -4.86
N ASP A 45 7.82 11.82 -5.16
CA ASP A 45 6.63 12.31 -4.45
C ASP A 45 6.80 12.16 -2.93
N THR A 46 6.46 13.20 -2.15
CA THR A 46 6.70 13.26 -0.70
C THR A 46 5.92 12.22 0.08
N ARG A 47 4.86 11.64 -0.51
CA ARG A 47 4.13 10.50 0.04
C ARG A 47 4.94 9.21 -0.05
N ILE A 48 5.96 9.11 -0.88
CA ILE A 48 6.81 7.92 -0.95
C ILE A 48 7.82 7.95 0.19
N VAL A 49 7.51 7.18 1.24
CA VAL A 49 8.29 7.15 2.49
C VAL A 49 8.90 5.77 2.71
N PRO A 50 10.20 5.68 3.07
CA PRO A 50 10.82 4.42 3.48
C PRO A 50 10.15 3.78 4.70
N GLY A 51 10.06 2.45 4.70
CA GLY A 51 9.38 1.61 5.68
C GLY A 51 7.99 1.15 5.25
N PHE A 52 7.40 1.79 4.24
CA PHE A 52 6.11 1.41 3.65
C PHE A 52 6.30 0.54 2.41
N ARG A 53 5.26 -0.21 2.03
CA ARG A 53 5.26 -1.10 0.86
C ARG A 53 4.67 -0.44 -0.38
N TYR A 54 5.27 -0.72 -1.53
CA TYR A 54 4.81 -0.24 -2.82
C TYR A 54 4.93 -1.30 -3.90
N ILE A 55 4.02 -1.25 -4.88
CA ILE A 55 4.23 -1.86 -6.20
C ILE A 55 4.74 -0.76 -7.13
N VAL A 56 5.79 -1.06 -7.91
CA VAL A 56 6.41 -0.10 -8.82
C VAL A 56 6.10 -0.46 -10.26
N ARG A 57 5.52 0.48 -11.00
CA ARG A 57 5.21 0.35 -12.42
C ARG A 57 6.00 1.37 -13.24
N VAL A 58 6.45 0.98 -14.42
CA VAL A 58 7.03 1.92 -15.40
C VAL A 58 5.89 2.69 -16.07
N ASN A 59 5.95 4.03 -16.00
CA ASN A 59 4.90 4.90 -16.55
C ASN A 59 4.64 4.61 -18.03
N ARG A 60 3.38 4.80 -18.46
CA ARG A 60 2.88 4.50 -19.82
C ARG A 60 2.95 3.04 -20.28
N THR A 61 3.43 2.13 -19.43
CA THR A 61 3.51 0.69 -19.71
C THR A 61 2.73 -0.14 -18.68
N GLN A 62 2.59 -1.44 -18.93
CA GLN A 62 2.13 -2.42 -17.94
C GLN A 62 3.29 -3.13 -17.23
N ARG A 63 4.54 -2.73 -17.51
CA ARG A 63 5.71 -3.35 -16.90
C ARG A 63 5.79 -2.94 -15.44
N VAL A 64 5.74 -3.94 -14.57
CA VAL A 64 6.02 -3.80 -13.14
C VAL A 64 7.46 -4.23 -12.86
N LEU A 65 8.09 -3.62 -11.85
CA LEU A 65 9.37 -4.07 -11.33
C LEU A 65 9.15 -5.17 -10.29
N PHE A 66 10.23 -5.90 -9.96
CA PHE A 66 10.24 -6.90 -8.88
C PHE A 66 9.13 -7.95 -8.97
N ASP A 67 8.86 -8.42 -10.19
CA ASP A 67 7.78 -9.39 -10.50
C ASP A 67 6.39 -8.95 -10.03
N GLY A 68 6.17 -7.64 -9.86
CA GLY A 68 4.92 -7.08 -9.36
C GLY A 68 4.68 -7.28 -7.87
N LYS A 69 5.70 -7.69 -7.10
CA LYS A 69 5.61 -7.85 -5.64
C LYS A 69 5.51 -6.48 -4.96
N ALA A 70 4.71 -6.42 -3.90
CA ALA A 70 4.66 -5.27 -3.01
C ALA A 70 5.86 -5.33 -2.06
N LEU A 71 6.92 -4.58 -2.34
CA LEU A 71 8.12 -4.58 -1.53
C LEU A 71 8.18 -3.35 -0.62
N ARG A 72 8.72 -3.52 0.58
CA ARG A 72 9.05 -2.41 1.48
C ARG A 72 10.18 -1.58 0.88
N LEU A 73 9.99 -0.27 0.79
CA LEU A 73 11.06 0.66 0.43
C LEU A 73 11.98 0.85 1.64
N ASP A 74 13.25 0.48 1.56
CA ASP A 74 14.20 0.60 2.66
C ASP A 74 14.90 1.97 2.67
N SER A 75 15.23 2.51 1.49
CA SER A 75 15.88 3.82 1.40
C SER A 75 15.68 4.53 0.07
N ILE A 76 15.81 5.86 0.12
CA ILE A 76 15.90 6.74 -1.06
C ILE A 76 17.27 7.42 -0.99
N GLY A 77 18.12 7.12 -1.97
CA GLY A 77 19.46 7.67 -2.09
C GLY A 77 19.45 9.17 -2.38
N ARG A 78 20.52 9.85 -1.98
CA ARG A 78 20.78 11.26 -2.30
C ARG A 78 21.36 11.39 -3.72
N GLY A 79 21.38 12.62 -4.26
CA GLY A 79 21.96 12.93 -5.57
C GLY A 79 20.92 13.25 -6.63
N TYR A 80 21.34 13.27 -7.90
CA TYR A 80 20.47 13.62 -9.04
C TYR A 80 19.53 12.46 -9.41
N GLY A 81 20.09 11.29 -9.74
CA GLY A 81 19.35 10.03 -9.80
C GLY A 81 19.20 9.45 -8.39
N LYS A 82 17.98 9.42 -7.86
CA LYS A 82 17.68 8.84 -6.55
C LYS A 82 17.73 7.33 -6.67
N ARG A 83 18.61 6.69 -5.91
CA ARG A 83 18.62 5.21 -5.79
C ARG A 83 17.50 4.77 -4.86
N LEU A 84 16.46 4.14 -5.37
CA LEU A 84 15.38 3.55 -4.57
C LEU A 84 15.74 2.10 -4.29
N THR A 85 15.93 1.76 -3.01
CA THR A 85 16.33 0.42 -2.56
C THR A 85 15.19 -0.18 -1.75
N PHE A 86 14.77 -1.38 -2.13
CA PHE A 86 13.69 -2.13 -1.49
C PHE A 86 14.24 -3.31 -0.67
N GLU A 87 13.39 -3.90 0.16
CA GLU A 87 13.75 -5.07 0.96
C GLU A 87 14.29 -6.21 0.07
N PRO A 88 15.34 -6.93 0.51
CA PRO A 88 15.97 -7.97 -0.29
C PRO A 88 15.05 -9.18 -0.45
N THR A 89 15.29 -9.92 -1.53
CA THR A 89 14.65 -11.24 -1.70
C THR A 89 15.46 -12.29 -0.93
N GLY A 90 14.85 -12.93 0.06
CA GLY A 90 15.50 -13.97 0.86
C GLY A 90 16.32 -13.42 2.04
N SER A 91 17.35 -14.15 2.46
CA SER A 91 18.13 -13.88 3.68
C SER A 91 19.49 -13.21 3.45
N SER A 92 19.93 -13.02 2.20
CA SER A 92 21.22 -12.37 1.91
C SER A 92 21.05 -10.86 1.85
N LEU A 93 21.56 -10.15 2.87
CA LEU A 93 21.65 -8.69 2.87
C LEU A 93 22.73 -8.17 1.89
N ASN A 94 23.69 -9.03 1.52
CA ASN A 94 24.85 -8.64 0.72
C ASN A 94 24.55 -8.62 -0.79
N ASP A 95 23.55 -9.38 -1.23
CA ASP A 95 23.15 -9.50 -2.63
C ASP A 95 21.70 -9.02 -2.81
N ASN A 96 21.49 -7.71 -2.71
CA ASN A 96 20.17 -7.10 -2.91
C ASN A 96 20.08 -6.44 -4.30
N ASP A 97 19.40 -7.12 -5.21
CA ASP A 97 19.12 -6.61 -6.56
C ASP A 97 17.81 -5.80 -6.65
N ASN A 98 17.08 -5.65 -5.54
CA ASN A 98 15.82 -4.90 -5.50
C ASN A 98 16.07 -3.39 -5.38
N TYR A 99 16.79 -2.81 -6.35
CA TYR A 99 16.98 -1.37 -6.45
C TYR A 99 16.97 -0.86 -7.88
N PHE A 100 16.70 0.43 -8.05
CA PHE A 100 16.86 1.13 -9.32
C PHE A 100 17.13 2.62 -9.08
N TYR A 101 17.47 3.36 -10.14
CA TYR A 101 17.60 4.81 -10.08
C TYR A 101 16.41 5.50 -10.76
N SER A 102 15.90 6.57 -10.16
CA SER A 102 14.73 7.32 -10.63
C SER A 102 14.89 7.96 -12.03
N ASP A 103 16.11 8.03 -12.56
CA ASP A 103 16.45 8.57 -13.88
C ASP A 103 16.76 7.49 -14.94
N THR A 104 16.72 6.20 -14.56
CA THR A 104 16.99 5.09 -15.50
C THR A 104 15.97 4.99 -16.64
N ILE A 105 14.75 5.49 -16.43
CA ILE A 105 13.66 5.46 -17.40
C ILE A 105 13.12 6.87 -17.60
N ALA A 106 13.18 7.37 -18.83
CA ALA A 106 12.79 8.73 -19.18
C ALA A 106 11.32 9.07 -18.86
N GLN A 107 10.43 8.06 -18.87
CA GLN A 107 9.02 8.23 -18.53
C GLN A 107 8.76 8.26 -17.02
N GLY A 108 9.74 7.87 -16.20
CA GLY A 108 9.59 7.70 -14.76
C GLY A 108 8.77 6.48 -14.35
N PHE A 109 8.41 6.46 -13.07
CA PHE A 109 7.73 5.37 -12.40
C PHE A 109 6.49 5.86 -11.65
N GLY A 110 5.53 4.94 -11.48
CA GLY A 110 4.34 5.09 -10.65
C GLY A 110 4.42 4.14 -9.46
N PHE A 111 4.29 4.68 -8.26
CA PHE A 111 4.33 3.94 -7.00
C PHE A 111 2.91 3.75 -6.46
N SER A 112 2.44 2.50 -6.40
CA SER A 112 1.15 2.16 -5.78
C SER A 112 1.35 1.83 -4.30
N PRO A 113 0.72 2.53 -3.34
CA PRO A 113 0.84 2.21 -1.92
C PRO A 113 0.12 0.89 -1.60
N ILE A 114 0.70 0.08 -0.71
CA ILE A 114 0.13 -1.21 -0.30
C ILE A 114 0.07 -1.29 1.23
N ALA A 115 -1.15 -1.38 1.76
CA ALA A 115 -1.43 -1.58 3.19
C ALA A 115 -1.78 -3.05 3.51
N ILE A 116 -2.43 -3.75 2.57
CA ILE A 116 -2.82 -5.17 2.70
C ILE A 116 -2.47 -5.98 1.46
N GLU A 117 -2.27 -7.29 1.62
CA GLU A 117 -2.03 -8.26 0.56
C GLU A 117 -2.97 -9.47 0.68
N VAL A 118 -3.05 -10.27 -0.39
CA VAL A 118 -3.75 -11.56 -0.35
C VAL A 118 -3.03 -12.48 0.63
N GLY A 119 -3.79 -13.15 1.50
CA GLY A 119 -3.27 -14.01 2.55
C GLY A 119 -3.13 -13.33 3.91
N ASP A 120 -3.23 -11.99 3.99
CA ASP A 120 -3.25 -11.30 5.28
C ASP A 120 -4.45 -11.74 6.11
N ARG A 121 -4.19 -12.00 7.40
CA ARG A 121 -5.16 -12.51 8.36
C ARG A 121 -5.54 -11.42 9.35
N PHE A 122 -6.82 -11.38 9.70
CA PHE A 122 -7.37 -10.36 10.58
C PHE A 122 -8.28 -10.98 11.63
N LYS A 123 -8.19 -10.46 12.85
CA LYS A 123 -9.20 -10.61 13.89
C LYS A 123 -10.28 -9.55 13.68
N VAL A 124 -11.54 -9.97 13.70
CA VAL A 124 -12.70 -9.07 13.62
C VAL A 124 -13.04 -8.61 15.02
N ARG A 125 -12.90 -7.31 15.31
CA ARG A 125 -13.18 -6.72 16.62
C ARG A 125 -14.39 -5.80 16.54
N HIS A 126 -15.32 -5.91 17.49
CA HIS A 126 -16.45 -4.99 17.58
C HIS A 126 -16.00 -3.65 18.17
N VAL A 127 -16.27 -2.54 17.49
CA VAL A 127 -15.67 -1.23 17.81
C VAL A 127 -16.07 -0.72 19.20
N LYS A 128 -17.29 -1.00 19.68
CA LYS A 128 -17.76 -0.48 20.98
C LYS A 128 -17.42 -1.35 22.18
N SER A 129 -17.42 -2.67 22.00
CA SER A 129 -17.22 -3.61 23.12
C SER A 129 -15.83 -4.22 23.14
N GLU A 130 -15.03 -3.97 22.10
CA GLU A 130 -13.70 -4.56 21.87
C GLU A 130 -13.69 -6.11 21.81
N GLU A 131 -14.86 -6.72 21.76
CA GLU A 131 -15.04 -8.16 21.69
C GLU A 131 -14.52 -8.70 20.36
N LEU A 132 -13.75 -9.79 20.43
CA LEU A 132 -13.29 -10.53 19.25
C LEU A 132 -14.41 -11.43 18.74
N CYS A 133 -14.82 -11.18 17.50
CA CYS A 133 -16.00 -11.81 16.93
C CYS A 133 -15.68 -12.86 15.84
N GLY A 134 -14.42 -13.02 15.46
CA GLY A 134 -14.01 -14.02 14.46
C GLY A 134 -12.69 -13.67 13.78
N GLU A 135 -12.36 -14.44 12.76
CA GLU A 135 -11.15 -14.27 11.96
C GLU A 135 -11.45 -14.31 10.46
N LEU A 136 -10.73 -13.47 9.71
CA LEU A 136 -10.84 -13.29 8.27
C LEU A 136 -9.48 -13.44 7.60
N VAL A 137 -9.48 -13.95 6.38
CA VAL A 137 -8.30 -13.93 5.52
C VAL A 137 -8.62 -13.20 4.22
N CYS A 138 -7.78 -12.23 3.86
CA CYS A 138 -7.83 -11.56 2.58
C CYS A 138 -7.63 -12.59 1.46
N SER A 139 -8.63 -12.72 0.59
CA SER A 139 -8.63 -13.69 -0.50
C SER A 139 -8.44 -13.05 -1.87
N GLU A 140 -8.75 -11.77 -2.01
CA GLU A 140 -8.67 -11.04 -3.28
C GLU A 140 -8.67 -9.54 -3.02
N ILE A 141 -7.81 -8.79 -3.71
CA ILE A 141 -7.85 -7.32 -3.75
C ILE A 141 -8.80 -6.88 -4.87
N ALA A 142 -9.91 -6.24 -4.50
CA ALA A 142 -10.99 -5.90 -5.43
C ALA A 142 -10.76 -4.57 -6.17
N ARG A 143 -10.01 -3.63 -5.57
CA ARG A 143 -9.57 -2.37 -6.20
C ARG A 143 -8.17 -1.99 -5.75
N PRO A 144 -7.43 -1.18 -6.53
CA PRO A 144 -6.20 -0.56 -6.07
C PRO A 144 -6.39 0.18 -4.73
N GLN A 145 -5.33 0.20 -3.94
CA GLN A 145 -5.31 0.86 -2.64
C GLN A 145 -4.90 2.32 -2.84
N GLU A 146 -5.60 3.24 -2.18
CA GLU A 146 -5.45 4.69 -2.37
C GLU A 146 -5.10 5.36 -1.05
N GLU A 147 -3.97 6.06 -0.96
CA GLU A 147 -3.65 6.86 0.22
C GLU A 147 -4.62 8.05 0.33
N LEU A 148 -5.30 8.14 1.47
CA LEU A 148 -6.22 9.23 1.81
C LEU A 148 -5.50 10.35 2.56
N SER A 149 -4.61 9.97 3.47
CA SER A 149 -3.85 10.90 4.28
C SER A 149 -2.50 10.30 4.68
N SER A 150 -1.52 11.17 4.91
CA SER A 150 -0.21 10.83 5.47
C SER A 150 0.20 11.94 6.43
N THR A 151 0.32 11.61 7.72
CA THR A 151 0.67 12.55 8.77
C THR A 151 1.95 12.10 9.45
N ALA A 152 2.77 13.06 9.87
CA ALA A 152 3.95 12.83 10.68
C ALA A 152 3.85 13.67 11.95
N ASP A 153 3.98 13.04 13.11
CA ASP A 153 3.92 13.75 14.39
C ASP A 153 5.30 14.31 14.80
N ARG A 154 5.34 15.02 15.93
CA ARG A 154 6.59 15.59 16.48
C ARG A 154 7.61 14.52 16.87
N ALA A 155 7.16 13.30 17.18
CA ALA A 155 8.01 12.17 17.49
C ALA A 155 8.54 11.46 16.23
N ARG A 156 8.20 11.94 15.02
CA ARG A 156 8.51 11.32 13.72
C ARG A 156 7.83 9.96 13.51
N ARG A 157 6.75 9.68 14.25
CA ARG A 157 5.84 8.60 13.90
C ARG A 157 5.07 9.05 12.66
N ILE A 158 4.96 8.16 11.68
CA ILE A 158 4.23 8.42 10.43
C ILE A 158 3.00 7.52 10.41
N GLU A 159 1.84 8.13 10.22
CA GLU A 159 0.57 7.42 10.09
C GLU A 159 -0.02 7.70 8.72
N LYS A 160 -0.40 6.64 8.02
CA LYS A 160 -1.05 6.71 6.72
C LYS A 160 -2.41 6.04 6.78
N GLU A 161 -3.39 6.74 6.25
CA GLU A 161 -4.71 6.18 5.99
C GLU A 161 -4.78 5.77 4.52
N VAL A 162 -5.06 4.50 4.27
CA VAL A 162 -5.13 3.92 2.93
C VAL A 162 -6.49 3.28 2.75
N ARG A 163 -7.25 3.75 1.76
CA ARG A 163 -8.51 3.12 1.38
C ARG A 163 -8.23 1.74 0.79
N VAL A 164 -8.91 0.74 1.34
CA VAL A 164 -8.82 -0.65 0.91
C VAL A 164 -10.17 -1.18 0.45
N ASN A 165 -10.15 -2.03 -0.58
CA ASN A 165 -11.33 -2.72 -1.09
C ASN A 165 -10.93 -4.14 -1.45
N PHE A 166 -11.39 -5.11 -0.68
CA PHE A 166 -10.96 -6.50 -0.83
C PHE A 166 -12.08 -7.46 -0.47
N TYR A 167 -11.90 -8.72 -0.84
CA TYR A 167 -12.76 -9.80 -0.39
C TYR A 167 -12.03 -10.67 0.60
N ALA A 168 -12.71 -11.04 1.67
CA ALA A 168 -12.19 -11.90 2.71
C ALA A 168 -13.05 -13.15 2.90
N LYS A 169 -12.45 -14.22 3.41
CA LYS A 169 -13.14 -15.44 3.83
C LYS A 169 -13.08 -15.57 5.34
N PHE A 170 -14.17 -16.00 5.96
CA PHE A 170 -14.18 -16.33 7.39
C PHE A 170 -13.40 -17.62 7.65
N GLN A 171 -12.51 -17.58 8.64
CA GLN A 171 -11.88 -18.77 9.22
C GLN A 171 -12.64 -19.22 10.46
N SER A 172 -13.07 -18.27 11.28
CA SER A 172 -13.86 -18.51 12.48
C SER A 172 -14.80 -17.34 12.73
N VAL A 173 -15.92 -17.60 13.42
CA VAL A 173 -16.93 -16.62 13.78
C VAL A 173 -17.50 -16.96 15.15
N SER A 174 -17.82 -15.94 15.95
CA SER A 174 -18.49 -16.07 17.23
C SER A 174 -19.81 -15.29 17.25
N ASN A 175 -20.58 -15.45 18.33
CA ASN A 175 -22.00 -15.14 18.46
C ASN A 175 -22.44 -13.84 17.75
N ARG A 176 -21.83 -12.67 18.04
CA ARG A 176 -22.30 -11.40 17.45
C ARG A 176 -22.21 -11.33 15.93
N LEU A 177 -21.25 -12.02 15.31
CA LEU A 177 -21.18 -12.06 13.85
C LEU A 177 -22.19 -13.06 13.28
N LEU A 178 -22.44 -14.18 13.96
CA LEU A 178 -23.43 -15.19 13.56
C LEU A 178 -24.82 -14.57 13.37
N ASP A 179 -25.18 -13.60 14.21
CA ASP A 179 -26.46 -12.91 14.14
C ASP A 179 -26.65 -12.06 12.87
N LYS A 180 -25.56 -11.69 12.16
CA LYS A 180 -25.60 -10.81 10.98
C LYS A 180 -25.98 -11.50 9.66
N GLN A 181 -26.28 -12.80 9.66
CA GLN A 181 -26.67 -13.58 8.45
C GLN A 181 -25.75 -13.33 7.23
N LEU A 182 -24.43 -13.36 7.46
CA LEU A 182 -23.44 -13.03 6.44
C LEU A 182 -23.25 -14.16 5.42
N PRO A 183 -22.85 -13.85 4.16
CA PRO A 183 -22.34 -14.85 3.24
C PRO A 183 -20.98 -15.37 3.75
N TRP A 184 -21.00 -16.47 4.50
CA TRP A 184 -19.84 -17.03 5.21
C TRP A 184 -18.67 -17.44 4.30
N ASN A 185 -18.95 -17.69 3.02
CA ASN A 185 -17.95 -18.12 2.04
C ASN A 185 -17.06 -16.98 1.53
N LYS A 186 -17.57 -15.74 1.47
CA LYS A 186 -16.83 -14.58 0.97
C LYS A 186 -17.57 -13.28 1.32
N VAL A 187 -16.93 -12.36 2.03
CA VAL A 187 -17.45 -11.03 2.35
C VAL A 187 -16.61 -9.95 1.68
N ARG A 188 -17.27 -8.92 1.15
CA ARG A 188 -16.58 -7.72 0.67
C ARG A 188 -16.31 -6.78 1.83
N VAL A 189 -15.09 -6.29 1.94
CA VAL A 189 -14.65 -5.32 2.93
C VAL A 189 -14.23 -4.05 2.21
N VAL A 190 -14.82 -2.93 2.63
CA VAL A 190 -14.44 -1.58 2.20
C VAL A 190 -14.18 -0.79 3.48
N GLY A 191 -13.02 -0.17 3.55
CA GLY A 191 -12.63 0.58 4.73
C GLY A 191 -11.33 1.32 4.57
N THR A 192 -10.89 1.90 5.68
CA THR A 192 -9.65 2.67 5.77
C THR A 192 -8.65 1.92 6.65
N ALA A 193 -7.57 1.46 6.03
CA ALA A 193 -6.43 0.83 6.68
C ALA A 193 -5.51 1.91 7.25
N VAL A 194 -5.21 1.81 8.55
CA VAL A 194 -4.29 2.69 9.25
C VAL A 194 -2.94 1.99 9.33
N VAL A 195 -1.94 2.52 8.62
CA VAL A 195 -0.57 1.98 8.57
C VAL A 195 0.35 2.93 9.32
N VAL A 196 1.03 2.41 10.34
CA VAL A 196 1.85 3.20 11.26
C VAL A 196 3.30 2.77 11.15
N LYS A 197 4.18 3.76 11.03
CA LYS A 197 5.62 3.61 11.20
C LYS A 197 6.05 4.36 12.44
N GLU A 198 6.41 3.61 13.48
CA GLU A 198 6.92 4.20 14.73
C GLU A 198 8.26 4.90 14.53
N SER A 199 8.58 5.82 15.44
CA SER A 199 9.86 6.53 15.41
C SER A 199 11.04 5.55 15.48
N LYS A 200 12.03 5.72 14.59
CA LYS A 200 13.20 4.83 14.43
C LYS A 200 12.88 3.40 13.97
N ALA A 201 11.62 3.02 13.81
CA ALA A 201 11.27 1.75 13.19
C ALA A 201 11.66 1.79 11.71
N ASN A 202 12.19 0.67 11.21
CA ASN A 202 12.51 0.54 9.79
C ASN A 202 11.31 0.09 8.95
N VAL A 203 10.23 -0.37 9.61
CA VAL A 203 9.08 -1.00 8.97
C VAL A 203 7.81 -0.36 9.49
N ALA A 204 6.92 0.00 8.56
CA ALA A 204 5.55 0.36 8.85
C ALA A 204 4.71 -0.91 8.99
N VAL A 205 3.78 -0.91 9.94
CA VAL A 205 2.88 -2.02 10.21
C VAL A 205 1.44 -1.56 10.06
N LEU A 206 0.59 -2.45 9.57
CA LEU A 206 -0.85 -2.22 9.63
C LEU A 206 -1.29 -2.28 11.10
N ASP A 207 -1.95 -1.23 11.57
CA ASP A 207 -2.49 -1.17 12.94
C ASP A 207 -3.92 -1.73 12.97
N ARG A 208 -4.78 -1.24 12.09
CA ARG A 208 -6.19 -1.67 11.97
C ARG A 208 -6.81 -1.26 10.65
N ILE A 209 -7.98 -1.80 10.34
CA ILE A 209 -8.84 -1.37 9.23
C ILE A 209 -10.20 -1.00 9.81
N VAL A 210 -10.58 0.27 9.69
CA VAL A 210 -11.92 0.75 10.06
C VAL A 210 -12.86 0.49 8.90
N VAL A 211 -13.91 -0.29 9.13
CA VAL A 211 -14.88 -0.67 8.08
C VAL A 211 -15.93 0.43 7.92
N GLU A 212 -16.08 0.95 6.69
CA GLU A 212 -16.93 2.12 6.42
C GLU A 212 -18.31 1.73 5.88
N ASP A 213 -18.37 0.83 4.88
CA ASP A 213 -19.60 0.52 4.16
C ASP A 213 -19.65 -0.96 3.70
N CYS A 214 -19.94 -1.86 4.63
CA CYS A 214 -20.28 -3.25 4.28
C CYS A 214 -21.06 -3.96 5.40
N ALA A 215 -21.28 -5.26 5.22
CA ALA A 215 -21.95 -6.12 6.19
C ALA A 215 -21.24 -6.16 7.56
N LEU A 216 -19.97 -5.77 7.62
CA LEU A 216 -19.16 -5.63 8.83
C LEU A 216 -19.10 -4.20 9.39
N ALA A 217 -20.03 -3.31 9.02
CA ALA A 217 -20.15 -2.00 9.66
C ALA A 217 -20.31 -2.14 11.19
N GLY A 218 -19.60 -1.31 11.95
CA GLY A 218 -19.50 -1.37 13.42
C GLY A 218 -18.40 -2.31 13.94
N TYR A 219 -17.64 -2.93 13.05
CA TYR A 219 -16.45 -3.72 13.36
C TYR A 219 -15.21 -3.07 12.74
N GLU A 220 -14.06 -3.43 13.27
CA GLU A 220 -12.76 -3.16 12.68
C GLU A 220 -11.99 -4.46 12.54
N LEU A 221 -11.02 -4.44 11.64
CA LEU A 221 -10.13 -5.58 11.41
C LEU A 221 -8.77 -5.25 11.97
N VAL A 222 -8.29 -6.07 12.90
CA VAL A 222 -6.95 -5.95 13.48
C VAL A 222 -6.09 -7.06 12.90
N PRO A 223 -4.88 -6.78 12.39
CA PRO A 223 -4.01 -7.85 11.88
C PRO A 223 -3.77 -8.89 12.96
N SER A 224 -3.93 -10.17 12.59
CA SER A 224 -3.46 -11.26 13.44
C SER A 224 -1.94 -11.18 13.46
N SER A 225 -1.33 -11.13 14.65
CA SER A 225 0.13 -11.18 14.81
C SER A 225 0.70 -12.28 13.92
N ARG A 226 1.74 -11.96 13.12
CA ARG A 226 2.44 -12.91 12.23
C ARG A 226 3.22 -14.01 12.99
N GLY A 227 2.85 -14.32 14.24
CA GLY A 227 3.57 -15.20 15.16
C GLY A 227 2.79 -16.40 15.71
N ASP A 228 1.50 -16.58 15.39
CA ASP A 228 0.72 -17.72 15.89
C ASP A 228 0.59 -18.84 14.82
N CYS A 229 1.68 -19.13 14.10
CA CYS A 229 1.80 -20.29 13.22
C CYS A 229 3.16 -20.93 13.44
N GLU A 230 3.15 -21.99 14.27
CA GLU A 230 4.08 -23.14 14.42
C GLU A 230 4.40 -23.41 15.90
N GLU A 231 3.56 -24.25 16.52
CA GLU A 231 4.01 -25.34 17.41
C GLU A 231 3.84 -26.67 16.65
#